data_AF-A0A920JHC8-F1
#
_entry.id   AF-A0A920JHC8-F1
#
_cell.length_a   1.000
_cell.length_b   1.000
_cell.length_c   1.000
_cell.angle_alpha   90.00
_cell.angle_beta   90.00
_cell.angle_gamma   90.00
#
_symmetry.space_group_name_H-M   'P 1'
#
loop_
_entity.id
_entity.type
_entity.pdbx_description
1 polymer ?
#
loop_
_entity_poly.entity_id
_entity_poly.type
_entity_poly.pdbx_seq_one_letter_code
_entity_poly.pdbx_strand_id
1 'polypeptide(L)'
;MEIGPGITNPYTRHPAQTAAAIMTLDELSKGRAFLGIGAGGSLTLDPLEIRREKPLTAVRDTIEITRKLLTGKRVSHEGFKFHP
;
A
#
# COMPACT_ATOMS: atom_id res chain seq x y z
N MET A 1 21.18 1.54 -7.30
CA MET A 1 19.93 2.23 -7.68
C MET A 1 18.75 1.43 -7.16
N GLU A 2 17.92 2.04 -6.31
CA GLU A 2 16.68 1.47 -5.80
C GLU A 2 15.54 1.69 -6.80
N ILE A 3 14.50 0.86 -6.77
CA ILE A 3 13.35 0.93 -7.68
C ILE A 3 12.03 0.67 -6.95
N GLY A 4 10.98 1.40 -7.29
CA GLY A 4 9.70 1.24 -6.62
C GLY A 4 8.74 2.40 -6.85
N PRO A 5 7.48 2.28 -6.36
CA PRO A 5 6.52 3.36 -6.46
C PRO A 5 6.89 4.53 -5.55
N GLY A 6 7.03 5.72 -6.13
CA GLY A 6 7.12 7.00 -5.42
C GLY A 6 5.98 7.93 -5.83
N ILE A 7 4.71 7.60 -5.62
CA ILE A 7 4.11 6.75 -4.57
C ILE A 7 2.97 5.85 -5.10
N THR A 8 2.57 4.84 -4.32
CA THR A 8 1.24 4.19 -4.40
C THR A 8 0.31 4.74 -3.30
N ASN A 9 -0.96 4.32 -3.31
CA ASN A 9 -1.99 4.81 -2.37
C ASN A 9 -2.82 3.66 -1.75
N PRO A 10 -3.46 3.89 -0.59
CA PRO A 10 -4.21 2.86 0.14
C PRO A 10 -5.63 2.59 -0.40
N TYR A 11 -6.08 3.36 -1.40
CA TYR A 11 -7.47 3.38 -1.85
C TYR A 11 -7.71 2.53 -3.08
N THR A 12 -6.73 2.44 -3.99
CA THR A 12 -6.89 1.73 -5.26
C THR A 12 -6.51 0.25 -5.18
N ARG A 13 -5.91 -0.20 -4.06
CA ARG A 13 -5.43 -1.58 -3.88
C ARG A 13 -5.51 -1.98 -2.41
N HIS A 14 -5.98 -3.19 -2.14
CA HIS A 14 -5.89 -3.79 -0.82
C HIS A 14 -4.42 -3.89 -0.36
N PRO A 15 -4.08 -3.61 0.92
CA PRO A 15 -2.71 -3.66 1.43
C PRO A 15 -2.00 -5.00 1.18
N ALA A 16 -2.75 -6.11 1.21
CA ALA A 16 -2.19 -7.43 0.88
C ALA A 16 -1.68 -7.52 -0.56
N GLN A 17 -2.35 -6.89 -1.52
CA GLN A 17 -1.89 -6.83 -2.91
C GLN A 17 -0.66 -5.94 -3.05
N THR A 18 -0.62 -4.81 -2.31
CA THR A 18 0.57 -3.95 -2.26
C THR A 18 1.78 -4.70 -1.68
N ALA A 19 1.59 -5.46 -0.60
CA ALA A 19 2.64 -6.27 0.03
C ALA A 19 3.17 -7.36 -0.93
N ALA A 20 2.27 -8.10 -1.60
CA ALA A 20 2.66 -9.10 -2.59
C ALA A 20 3.45 -8.46 -3.75
N ALA A 21 2.96 -7.35 -4.31
CA ALA A 21 3.60 -6.68 -5.42
C ALA A 21 5.00 -6.14 -5.09
N ILE A 22 5.19 -5.53 -3.90
CA ILE A 22 6.52 -5.05 -3.52
C ILE A 22 7.47 -6.21 -3.25
N MET A 23 7.00 -7.32 -2.66
CA MET A 23 7.82 -8.50 -2.42
C MET A 23 8.28 -9.15 -3.74
N THR A 24 7.40 -9.25 -4.73
CA THR A 24 7.78 -9.67 -6.09
C THR A 24 8.85 -8.76 -6.70
N LEU A 25 8.71 -7.44 -6.56
CA LEU A 25 9.73 -6.50 -7.03
C LEU A 25 11.05 -6.64 -6.26
N ASP A 26 10.99 -6.92 -4.96
CA ASP A 26 12.17 -7.13 -4.14
C ASP A 26 12.97 -8.35 -4.60
N GLU A 27 12.28 -9.48 -4.81
CA GLU A 27 12.87 -10.71 -5.36
C GLU A 27 13.50 -10.48 -6.74
N LEU A 28 12.74 -9.89 -7.68
CA LEU A 28 13.22 -9.64 -9.05
C LEU A 28 14.37 -8.63 -9.10
N SER A 29 14.34 -7.62 -8.22
CA SER A 29 15.36 -6.57 -8.17
C SER A 29 16.59 -6.97 -7.36
N LYS A 30 16.57 -8.13 -6.68
CA LYS A 30 17.59 -8.60 -5.75
C LYS A 30 17.78 -7.65 -4.56
N GLY A 31 16.70 -7.31 -3.86
CA GLY A 31 16.74 -6.51 -2.64
C GLY A 31 16.85 -5.01 -2.85
N ARG A 32 16.46 -4.49 -4.04
CA ARG A 32 16.56 -3.06 -4.37
C ARG A 32 15.19 -2.38 -4.41
N ALA A 33 14.13 -3.04 -3.94
CA ALA A 33 12.80 -2.49 -4.00
C ALA A 33 12.57 -1.48 -2.86
N PHE A 34 11.86 -0.39 -3.15
CA PHE A 34 11.34 0.52 -2.12
C PHE A 34 9.83 0.73 -2.31
N LEU A 35 9.11 1.04 -1.24
CA LEU A 35 7.67 1.28 -1.28
C LEU A 35 7.32 2.63 -0.67
N GLY A 36 7.04 3.62 -1.53
CA GLY A 36 6.42 4.87 -1.13
C GLY A 36 4.91 4.76 -1.09
N ILE A 37 4.30 5.08 0.06
CA ILE A 37 2.83 5.14 0.23
C ILE A 37 2.45 6.56 0.59
N GLY A 38 1.46 7.12 -0.09
CA GLY A 38 0.88 8.41 0.26
C GLY A 38 -0.64 8.41 0.19
N ALA A 39 -1.22 9.53 0.60
CA ALA A 39 -2.64 9.64 0.87
C ALA A 39 -3.57 9.73 -0.36
N GLY A 40 -3.03 9.57 -1.57
CA GLY A 40 -3.77 9.78 -2.82
C GLY A 40 -4.20 11.24 -3.05
N GLY A 41 -4.30 11.64 -4.32
CA GLY A 41 -4.76 12.98 -4.72
C GLY A 41 -6.16 12.94 -5.33
N SER A 42 -6.90 14.04 -5.23
CA SER A 42 -8.20 14.20 -5.91
C SER A 42 -8.09 13.97 -7.42
N LEU A 43 -7.03 14.49 -8.05
CA LEU A 43 -6.75 14.28 -9.48
C LEU A 43 -6.71 12.79 -9.89
N THR A 44 -6.35 11.89 -8.98
CA THR A 44 -6.30 10.44 -9.23
C THR A 44 -7.53 9.70 -8.73
N LEU A 45 -8.14 10.14 -7.64
CA LEU A 45 -9.21 9.42 -6.96
C LEU A 45 -10.61 9.83 -7.45
N ASP A 46 -10.80 11.11 -7.79
CA ASP A 46 -12.10 11.63 -8.22
C ASP A 46 -12.57 10.98 -9.54
N PRO A 47 -11.71 10.80 -10.58
CA PRO A 47 -12.12 10.10 -11.80
C PRO A 47 -12.44 8.61 -11.60
N LEU A 48 -11.98 8.01 -10.50
CA LEU A 48 -12.28 6.63 -10.13
C LEU A 48 -13.49 6.54 -9.20
N GLU A 49 -14.12 7.68 -8.88
CA GLU A 49 -15.20 7.79 -7.91
C GLU A 49 -14.83 7.22 -6.52
N ILE A 50 -13.54 7.24 -6.18
CA ILE A 50 -13.05 6.71 -4.91
C ILE A 50 -13.01 7.83 -3.87
N ARG A 51 -13.82 7.68 -2.83
CA ARG A 51 -13.84 8.63 -1.72
C ARG A 51 -12.57 8.52 -0.87
N ARG A 52 -11.87 9.64 -0.73
CA ARG A 52 -10.67 9.77 0.12
C ARG A 52 -11.02 9.88 1.60
N GLU A 53 -11.48 8.79 2.21
CA GLU A 53 -11.83 8.75 3.63
C GLU A 53 -10.60 8.59 4.53
N LYS A 54 -10.55 9.33 5.65
CA LYS A 54 -9.54 9.20 6.72
C LYS A 54 -8.08 9.00 6.22
N PRO A 55 -7.53 9.91 5.39
CA PRO A 55 -6.25 9.70 4.69
C PRO A 55 -5.06 9.36 5.57
N LEU A 56 -4.94 9.99 6.74
CA LEU A 56 -3.87 9.67 7.67
C LEU A 56 -3.97 8.22 8.19
N THR A 57 -5.19 7.80 8.57
CA THR A 57 -5.46 6.44 9.04
C THR A 57 -5.26 5.42 7.92
N ALA A 58 -5.75 5.68 6.71
CA ALA A 58 -5.60 4.77 5.57
C ALA A 58 -4.13 4.51 5.24
N VAL A 59 -3.30 5.55 5.22
CA VAL A 59 -1.85 5.44 4.99
C VAL A 59 -1.17 4.67 6.11
N ARG A 60 -1.41 5.06 7.37
CA ARG A 60 -0.81 4.40 8.55
C ARG A 60 -1.12 2.90 8.56
N ASP A 61 -2.40 2.56 8.40
CA ASP A 61 -2.86 1.17 8.47
C ASP A 61 -2.30 0.36 7.30
N THR A 62 -2.18 0.94 6.10
CA THR A 62 -1.53 0.27 4.95
C THR A 62 -0.06 -0.02 5.21
N ILE A 63 0.69 0.94 5.79
CA ILE A 63 2.09 0.75 6.17
C ILE A 63 2.20 -0.37 7.21
N GLU A 64 1.35 -0.35 8.24
CA GLU A 64 1.36 -1.35 9.31
C GLU A 64 1.07 -2.75 8.79
N ILE A 65 -0.02 -2.92 8.02
CA ILE A 65 -0.40 -4.21 7.43
C ILE A 65 0.70 -4.71 6.49
N THR A 66 1.23 -3.84 5.62
CA THR A 66 2.28 -4.24 4.67
C THR A 66 3.52 -4.72 5.41
N ARG A 67 4.00 -3.96 6.41
CA ARG A 67 5.16 -4.38 7.23
C ARG A 67 4.93 -5.72 7.91
N LYS A 68 3.75 -5.96 8.48
CA LYS A 68 3.42 -7.24 9.13
C LYS A 68 3.40 -8.38 8.11
N LEU A 69 2.79 -8.19 6.94
CA LEU A 69 2.71 -9.21 5.90
C LEU A 69 4.09 -9.61 5.37
N LEU A 70 5.00 -8.65 5.22
CA LEU A 70 6.39 -8.91 4.78
C LEU A 70 7.20 -9.77 5.78
N THR A 71 6.71 -9.96 7.02
CA THR A 71 7.33 -10.91 7.97
C THR A 71 6.94 -12.37 7.74
N GLY A 72 6.05 -12.65 6.78
CA GLY A 72 5.51 -14.00 6.52
C GLY A 72 4.50 -14.50 7.57
N LYS A 73 4.11 -13.66 8.53
CA LYS A 73 3.15 -14.01 9.58
C LYS A 73 1.72 -13.82 9.12
N ARG A 74 0.79 -14.56 9.73
CA ARG A 74 -0.64 -14.27 9.62
C ARG A 74 -0.93 -12.91 10.25
N VAL A 75 -1.66 -12.06 9.53
CA VAL A 75 -2.00 -10.70 9.95
C VAL A 75 -3.51 -10.57 10.11
N SER A 76 -3.93 -10.08 11.28
CA SER A 76 -5.24 -9.46 11.47
C SER A 76 -5.03 -7.96 11.72
N HIS A 77 -6.00 -7.16 11.26
CA HIS A 77 -5.96 -5.71 11.45
C HIS A 77 -7.37 -5.20 11.67
N GLU A 78 -7.55 -4.41 12.72
CA GLU A 78 -8.76 -3.64 12.96
C GLU A 78 -8.44 -2.17 12.70
N GLY A 79 -9.22 -1.52 11.83
CA GLY A 79 -8.94 -0.14 11.45
C GLY A 79 -9.64 0.29 10.19
N PHE A 80 -8.90 0.94 9.30
CA PHE A 80 -9.40 1.42 8.02
C PHE A 80 -9.99 0.26 7.20
N LYS A 81 -11.17 0.49 6.62
CA LYS A 81 -11.80 -0.47 5.72
C LYS A 81 -11.27 -0.25 4.32
N PHE A 82 -10.48 -1.21 3.85
CA PHE A 82 -9.97 -1.21 2.49
C PHE A 82 -11.07 -1.74 1.56
N HIS A 83 -11.29 -1.05 0.46
CA HIS A 83 -12.15 -1.58 -0.59
C HIS A 83 -11.36 -2.65 -1.39
N PRO A 84 -12.02 -3.73 -1.82
CA PRO A 84 -11.40 -4.78 -2.64
C PRO A 84 -10.90 -4.25 -3.98
#